data_AF-A0A538EGB3-F1
#
_entry.id   AF-A0A538EGB3-F1
#
_cell.length_a   1.000
_cell.length_b   1.000
_cell.length_c   1.000
_cell.angle_alpha   90.00
_cell.angle_beta   90.00
_cell.angle_gamma   90.00
#
_symmetry.space_group_name_H-M   'P 1'
#
loop_
_entity.id
_entity.type
_entity.pdbx_description
1 polymer ?
#
loop_
_entity_poly.entity_id
_entity_poly.type
_entity_poly.pdbx_seq_one_letter_code
_entity_poly.pdbx_strand_id
1 'polypeptide(L)' 'MREPESALRAVGTVAERDYVEFWPAGAVAAGRFRCTACGTVADVKFVLPSCQECGERLWERADSSGY' A
#
# COMPACT_ATOMS: atom_id res chain seq x y z
N MET A 1 -48.28 20.35 -1.13
CA MET A 1 -47.29 19.29 -1.45
C MET A 1 -45.92 19.77 -1.00
N ARG A 2 -45.39 19.24 0.10
CA ARG A 2 -43.99 19.38 0.51
C ARG A 2 -43.35 18.03 0.17
N GLU A 3 -42.50 18.00 -0.84
CA GLU A 3 -41.71 16.80 -1.17
C GLU A 3 -40.27 17.02 -0.70
N PRO A 4 -39.63 15.97 -0.17
CA PRO A 4 -38.49 16.11 0.73
C PRO A 4 -37.19 16.22 -0.06
N GLU A 5 -36.31 17.03 0.49
CA GLU A 5 -34.95 17.27 0.08
C GLU A 5 -34.26 15.93 -0.16
N SER A 6 -34.04 15.61 -1.44
CA SER A 6 -33.25 14.46 -1.86
C SER A 6 -31.86 14.63 -1.26
N ALA A 7 -31.66 13.99 -0.11
CA ALA A 7 -30.39 13.80 0.55
C ALA A 7 -29.49 12.99 -0.38
N LEU A 8 -28.91 13.68 -1.35
CA LEU A 8 -27.73 13.24 -2.05
C LEU A 8 -26.68 13.12 -0.95
N ARG A 9 -26.47 11.90 -0.48
CA ARG A 9 -25.38 11.56 0.43
C ARG A 9 -24.12 12.09 -0.22
N ALA A 10 -23.56 13.14 0.35
CA ALA A 10 -22.19 13.52 0.09
C ALA A 10 -21.36 12.30 0.49
N VAL A 11 -20.96 11.51 -0.51
CA VAL A 11 -19.82 10.63 -0.38
C VAL A 11 -18.69 11.58 -0.04
N GLY A 12 -18.36 11.66 1.24
CA GLY A 12 -17.23 12.43 1.71
C GLY A 12 -16.05 12.00 0.85
N THR A 13 -15.42 12.96 0.19
CA THR A 13 -14.14 12.75 -0.47
C THR A 13 -13.17 12.34 0.64
N VAL A 14 -13.02 11.03 0.84
CA VAL A 14 -11.98 10.48 1.70
C VAL A 14 -10.69 11.03 1.14
N ALA A 15 -10.07 11.96 1.85
CA ALA A 15 -8.80 12.53 1.45
C ALA A 15 -7.85 11.36 1.17
N GLU A 16 -7.37 11.26 -0.06
CA GLU A 16 -6.58 10.15 -0.63
C GLU A 16 -5.17 10.08 -0.03
N ARG A 17 -5.00 10.33 1.28
CA ARG A 17 -3.72 10.75 1.86
C ARG A 17 -3.09 9.77 2.85
N ASP A 18 -3.76 8.69 3.25
CA ASP A 18 -3.25 7.83 4.34
C ASP A 18 -3.34 6.31 4.07
N TYR A 19 -3.47 5.90 2.80
CA TYR A 19 -3.43 4.48 2.46
C TYR A 19 -2.00 4.05 2.11
N VAL A 20 -1.41 3.19 2.94
CA VAL A 20 -0.16 2.50 2.60
C VAL A 20 -0.50 1.27 1.77
N GLU A 21 -0.07 1.26 0.51
CA GLU A 21 -0.16 0.07 -0.34
C GLU A 21 0.82 -1.00 0.14
N PHE A 22 0.29 -2.14 0.58
CA PHE A 22 1.07 -3.32 0.91
C PHE A 22 1.11 -4.30 -0.25
N TRP A 23 2.26 -4.92 -0.44
CA TRP A 23 2.56 -5.80 -1.54
C TRP A 23 2.88 -7.21 -1.04
N PRO A 24 2.07 -8.23 -1.38
CA PRO A 24 2.35 -9.60 -0.99
C PRO A 24 3.46 -10.23 -1.85
N ALA A 25 4.18 -11.20 -1.29
CA ALA A 25 5.13 -12.02 -2.02
C ALA A 25 4.42 -12.77 -3.16
N GLY A 26 5.03 -12.73 -4.35
CA GLY A 26 4.44 -13.18 -5.60
C GLY A 26 3.82 -12.06 -6.44
N ALA A 27 3.60 -10.87 -5.87
CA ALA A 27 3.12 -9.72 -6.65
C ALA A 27 4.19 -9.26 -7.65
N VAL A 28 3.72 -8.87 -8.85
CA VAL A 28 4.58 -8.27 -9.87
C VAL A 28 4.78 -6.80 -9.52
N ALA A 29 5.99 -6.45 -9.09
CA ALA A 29 6.35 -5.12 -8.66
C ALA A 29 7.86 -4.88 -8.86
N ALA A 30 8.25 -3.62 -9.05
CA ALA A 30 9.64 -3.24 -9.17
C ALA A 30 9.96 -2.00 -8.31
N GLY A 31 11.18 -1.96 -7.78
CA GLY A 31 11.69 -0.92 -6.91
C GLY A 31 12.16 -1.46 -5.56
N ARG A 32 12.36 -0.53 -4.61
CA ARG A 32 12.83 -0.83 -3.27
C ARG A 32 11.65 -1.08 -2.33
N PHE A 33 11.70 -2.21 -1.63
CA PHE A 33 10.66 -2.63 -0.70
C PHE A 33 11.25 -2.88 0.69
N ARG A 34 10.44 -2.67 1.72
CA ARG A 34 10.76 -2.95 3.11
C ARG A 34 9.79 -4.01 3.65
N CYS A 35 10.31 -5.00 4.35
CA CYS A 35 9.48 -6.00 5.00
C CYS A 35 8.77 -5.36 6.19
N THR A 36 7.45 -5.52 6.26
CA THR A 36 6.59 -4.94 7.30
C THR A 36 6.83 -5.54 8.70
N ALA A 37 7.34 -6.78 8.78
CA ALA A 37 7.58 -7.46 10.05
C ALA A 37 8.98 -7.20 10.64
N CYS A 38 10.03 -7.33 9.84
CA CYS A 38 11.42 -7.22 10.33
C CYS A 38 12.17 -5.97 9.85
N GLY A 39 11.60 -5.22 8.91
CA GLY A 39 12.22 -4.01 8.38
C GLY A 39 13.33 -4.24 7.35
N THR A 40 13.66 -5.49 6.99
CA THR A 40 14.63 -5.80 5.94
C THR A 40 14.22 -5.21 4.61
N VAL A 41 15.20 -4.70 3.87
CA VAL A 41 14.97 -4.07 2.57
C VAL A 41 15.41 -4.99 1.43
N ALA A 42 14.62 -5.04 0.36
CA ALA A 42 14.96 -5.73 -0.88
C ALA A 42 14.78 -4.81 -2.09
N ASP A 43 15.71 -4.89 -3.04
CA ASP A 43 15.55 -4.31 -4.37
C ASP A 43 14.94 -5.38 -5.30
N VAL A 44 13.75 -5.11 -5.81
CA VAL A 44 12.95 -6.07 -6.57
C VAL A 44 12.84 -5.59 -8.00
N LYS A 45 13.11 -6.48 -8.96
CA LYS A 45 13.06 -6.16 -10.39
C LYS A 45 11.79 -6.66 -11.09
N PHE A 46 11.09 -7.64 -10.50
CA PHE A 46 9.93 -8.24 -11.16
C PHE A 46 8.91 -8.84 -10.19
N VAL A 47 9.28 -9.83 -9.38
CA VAL A 47 8.36 -10.52 -8.46
C VAL A 47 8.87 -10.37 -7.04
N LEU A 48 8.00 -9.97 -6.12
CA LEU A 48 8.34 -9.85 -4.71
C LEU A 48 8.63 -11.23 -4.07
N PRO A 49 9.82 -11.46 -3.51
CA PRO A 49 10.13 -12.70 -2.82
C PRO A 49 9.49 -12.73 -1.44
N SER A 50 9.52 -13.88 -0.76
CA SER A 50 9.39 -13.90 0.70
C SER A 50 10.62 -13.23 1.34
N CYS A 51 10.43 -12.61 2.50
CA CYS A 51 11.54 -12.05 3.26
C CYS A 51 12.53 -13.15 3.63
N GLN A 52 13.80 -12.98 3.24
CA GLN A 52 14.85 -13.98 3.51
C GLN A 52 15.25 -14.03 4.99
N GLU A 53 14.96 -12.97 5.75
CA GLU A 53 15.35 -12.87 7.18
C GLU A 53 14.29 -13.47 8.12
N CYS A 54 13.00 -13.22 7.87
CA CYS A 54 11.92 -13.64 8.76
C CYS A 54 10.86 -14.54 8.11
N GLY A 55 10.93 -14.77 6.80
CA GLY A 55 9.94 -15.55 6.05
C GLY A 55 8.61 -14.83 5.78
N GLU A 56 8.39 -13.63 6.34
CA GLU A 56 7.19 -12.83 6.10
C GLU A 56 7.02 -12.52 4.61
N ARG A 57 5.76 -12.39 4.19
CA ARG A 57 5.37 -12.25 2.79
C ARG A 57 4.80 -10.87 2.49
N LEU A 58 4.75 -9.96 3.45
CA LEU A 58 4.19 -8.63 3.28
C LEU A 58 5.26 -7.55 3.25
N TRP A 59 5.23 -6.77 2.16
CA TRP A 59 6.16 -5.70 1.88
C TRP A 59 5.44 -4.35 1.79
N GLU A 60 6.10 -3.29 2.21
CA GLU A 60 5.72 -1.91 1.92
C GLU A 60 6.73 -1.30 0.95
N ARG A 61 6.31 -0.32 0.13
CA ARG A 61 7.27 0.45 -0.66
C ARG A 61 8.19 1.22 0.29
N ALA A 62 9.49 1.02 0.15
CA ALA A 62 10.45 1.90 0.79
C ALA A 62 10.48 3.17 -0.06
N ASP A 63 9.55 4.09 0.23
CA ASP A 63 9.45 5.35 -0.48
C ASP A 63 10.83 6.03 -0.46
N SER A 64 11.35 6.33 -1.64
CA SER A 64 12.46 7.27 -1.74
C SER A 64 11.85 8.65 -1.59
N SER A 65 11.50 9.02 -0.35
CA SER A 65 11.14 10.39 0.00
C SER A 65 12.41 11.24 -0.12
N GLY A 66 12.83 11.48 -1.37
CA GLY A 66 13.79 12.50 -1.73
C GLY A 66 13.04 13.82 -1.72
N TYR A 67 13.49 14.71 -0.84
CA TYR A 67 13.08 16.11 -0.69
C TYR A 67 12.91 16.86 -2.01
#